data_AF-A0A1J0U0Q0-F1
#
_entry.id   AF-A0A1J0U0Q0-F1
#
_cell.length_a   1.000
_cell.length_b   1.000
_cell.length_c   1.000
_cell.angle_alpha   90.00
_cell.angle_beta   90.00
_cell.angle_gamma   90.00
#
_symmetry.space_group_name_H-M   'P 1'
#
loop_
_entity.id
_entity.type
_entity.pdbx_description
1 polymer ?
#
loop_
_entity_poly.entity_id
_entity_poly.type
_entity_poly.pdbx_seq_one_letter_code
_entity_poly.pdbx_strand_id
1 'polypeptide(L)'
;MNKLLSILGPAIIALSSATTVNVVNSNSTIVSNHSYQAQETEVFTHEFSIPVDETDNSKPKIGSFDVTESLVSVIEEMKAFVLENNAIGIKITSFQSAFKLLNIRPIIYLDDVKNKQIQDINAAFIFAISNPDVKMHLKLDIIDAGFHSYFMKLKGEITDSHGNLTHKIDLSTYQDLQTYSAHQLLGGYSNIITLGYESLVTNINHIDSEYNSGIEIKNYGFYWYAHQVKTAFSFKLDKDGSGYYYDALKYLNKTLKLENDDLYVEKIQAAIHTDGKVTFEPGDDYEDMHLVLKDYFYVVLKVYGLDGEFKMLVKNIIL
;
A
#
# COMPACT_ATOMS: atom_id res chain seq x y z
N MET A 1 54.83 41.38 -34.74
CA MET A 1 53.71 41.62 -33.79
C MET A 1 53.47 40.30 -33.06
N ASN A 2 54.12 39.96 -31.95
CA ASN A 2 54.02 40.52 -30.58
C ASN A 2 52.58 40.66 -30.05
N LYS A 3 52.13 39.67 -29.25
CA LYS A 3 51.74 39.76 -27.81
C LYS A 3 50.74 38.62 -27.48
N LEU A 4 51.16 37.55 -26.82
CA LEU A 4 51.28 37.38 -25.36
C LEU A 4 49.96 37.53 -24.59
N LEU A 5 49.63 36.47 -23.83
CA LEU A 5 48.96 36.52 -22.53
C LEU A 5 49.34 37.79 -21.74
N SER A 6 48.38 38.42 -21.08
CA SER A 6 48.43 38.73 -19.63
C SER A 6 47.20 39.59 -19.26
N ILE A 7 46.30 39.05 -18.43
CA ILE A 7 46.23 39.22 -16.96
C ILE A 7 45.74 40.62 -16.57
N LEU A 8 44.55 40.66 -15.98
CA LEU A 8 44.25 41.26 -14.67
C LEU A 8 42.80 40.90 -14.29
N GLY A 9 42.63 39.92 -13.39
CA GLY A 9 41.62 40.05 -12.33
C GLY A 9 42.21 40.90 -11.19
N PRO A 10 41.58 41.01 -9.99
CA PRO A 10 40.27 40.51 -9.54
C PRO A 10 39.45 41.55 -8.72
N ALA A 11 38.17 41.25 -8.41
CA ALA A 11 37.39 41.57 -7.18
C ALA A 11 35.87 41.60 -7.50
N ILE A 12 35.08 40.58 -7.12
CA ILE A 12 34.19 40.51 -5.93
C ILE A 12 33.15 41.65 -5.94
N ILE A 13 31.84 41.36 -6.09
CA ILE A 13 30.78 41.29 -5.03
C ILE A 13 29.54 40.68 -5.74
N ALA A 14 29.10 39.46 -5.43
CA ALA A 14 28.20 38.99 -4.35
C ALA A 14 26.72 38.84 -4.79
N LEU A 15 26.29 37.57 -4.77
CA LEU A 15 25.05 37.03 -4.18
C LEU A 15 23.73 37.82 -4.34
N SER A 16 22.79 37.23 -5.07
CA SER A 16 21.47 36.91 -4.49
C SER A 16 20.78 35.75 -5.23
N SER A 17 20.71 34.64 -4.50
CA SER A 17 19.70 33.58 -4.53
C SER A 17 19.10 33.20 -5.88
N ALA A 18 19.80 32.32 -6.60
CA ALA A 18 19.10 31.20 -7.23
C ALA A 18 18.63 30.31 -6.07
N THR A 19 17.36 30.44 -5.69
CA THR A 19 16.70 29.37 -4.94
C THR A 19 16.67 28.17 -5.88
N THR A 20 17.68 27.32 -5.75
CA THR A 20 17.54 25.90 -6.08
C THR A 20 16.28 25.44 -5.37
N VAL A 21 15.26 25.12 -6.16
CA VAL A 21 14.21 24.22 -5.71
C VAL A 21 14.98 23.01 -5.21
N ASN A 22 15.07 22.87 -3.88
CA ASN A 22 15.36 21.59 -3.28
C ASN A 22 14.17 20.73 -3.68
N VAL A 23 14.26 20.10 -4.85
CA VAL A 23 13.69 18.78 -5.01
C VAL A 23 14.40 18.02 -3.92
N VAL A 24 13.71 17.78 -2.81
CA VAL A 24 14.10 16.74 -1.87
C VAL A 24 13.93 15.46 -2.66
N ASN A 25 14.89 15.19 -3.54
CA ASN A 25 15.31 13.83 -3.79
C ASN A 25 15.82 13.41 -2.43
N SER A 26 14.95 12.78 -1.65
CA SER A 26 15.37 11.78 -0.70
C SER A 26 16.03 10.66 -1.50
N ASN A 27 17.19 10.96 -2.09
CA ASN A 27 18.24 9.98 -2.26
C ASN A 27 18.69 9.70 -0.82
N SER A 28 17.89 8.91 -0.10
CA SER A 28 18.45 8.07 0.94
C SER A 28 19.59 7.35 0.24
N THR A 29 20.81 7.64 0.68
CA THR A 29 21.96 6.85 0.31
C THR A 29 21.64 5.45 0.82
N ILE A 30 21.10 4.59 -0.06
CA ILE A 30 20.87 3.19 0.24
C ILE A 30 22.27 2.59 0.33
N VAL A 31 22.84 2.65 1.53
CA VAL A 31 23.71 1.60 2.05
C VAL A 31 22.99 0.31 1.69
N SER A 32 23.66 -0.62 1.01
CA SER A 32 23.07 -1.87 0.53
C SER A 32 22.39 -2.62 1.68
N ASN A 33 21.12 -2.31 1.91
CA ASN A 33 20.29 -2.82 2.97
C ASN A 33 19.05 -3.32 2.25
N HIS A 34 18.85 -4.63 2.31
CA HIS A 34 17.65 -5.32 1.85
C HIS A 34 16.42 -4.50 2.28
N SER A 35 15.75 -3.85 1.32
CA SER A 35 14.54 -3.10 1.58
C SER A 35 13.36 -4.06 1.49
N TYR A 36 12.84 -4.48 2.63
CA TYR A 36 11.66 -5.34 2.67
C TYR A 36 10.41 -4.50 2.56
N GLN A 37 9.56 -4.88 1.61
CA GLN A 37 8.34 -4.16 1.26
C GLN A 37 7.12 -5.08 1.46
N ALA A 38 6.04 -4.55 2.01
CA ALA A 38 4.74 -5.22 2.01
C ALA A 38 3.75 -4.45 1.12
N GLN A 39 3.00 -5.19 0.29
CA GLN A 39 1.91 -4.60 -0.50
C GLN A 39 0.64 -4.51 0.34
N GLU A 40 0.19 -3.27 0.54
CA GLU A 40 -0.97 -2.94 1.34
C GLU A 40 -1.94 -2.06 0.56
N THR A 41 -3.17 -1.97 1.06
CA THR A 41 -4.21 -1.14 0.48
C THR A 41 -4.99 -0.42 1.56
N GLU A 42 -5.25 0.87 1.36
CA GLU A 42 -6.08 1.70 2.23
C GLU A 42 -7.26 2.26 1.45
N VAL A 43 -8.43 2.39 2.10
CA VAL A 43 -9.68 2.81 1.45
C VAL A 43 -10.15 4.13 2.05
N PHE A 44 -10.01 5.20 1.28
CA PHE A 44 -10.49 6.52 1.64
C PHE A 44 -11.90 6.72 1.08
N THR A 45 -12.88 6.92 1.96
CA THR A 45 -14.27 7.20 1.58
C THR A 45 -14.64 8.62 1.98
N HIS A 46 -15.08 9.44 1.03
CA HIS A 46 -15.53 10.80 1.30
C HIS A 46 -16.87 11.07 0.63
N GLU A 47 -17.75 11.72 1.38
CA GLU A 47 -19.06 12.13 0.90
C GLU A 47 -19.14 13.66 0.81
N PHE A 48 -19.73 14.16 -0.27
CA PHE A 48 -19.98 15.58 -0.45
C PHE A 48 -21.39 15.80 -0.96
N SER A 49 -22.01 16.88 -0.51
CA SER A 49 -23.38 17.21 -0.88
C SER A 49 -23.39 17.97 -2.20
N ILE A 50 -23.97 17.38 -3.23
CA ILE A 50 -24.36 18.07 -4.45
C ILE A 50 -25.88 18.26 -4.38
N PRO A 51 -26.41 19.45 -4.71
CA PRO A 51 -27.85 19.66 -4.79
C PRO A 51 -28.52 18.69 -5.76
N VAL A 52 -29.68 18.15 -5.37
CA VAL A 52 -30.59 17.38 -6.25
C VAL A 52 -31.46 18.35 -7.05
N ASP A 53 -32.04 17.91 -8.16
CA ASP A 53 -33.08 18.69 -8.82
C ASP A 53 -34.27 18.89 -7.86
N GLU A 54 -34.50 20.14 -7.46
CA GLU A 54 -35.55 20.55 -6.52
C GLU A 54 -36.97 20.29 -7.06
N THR A 55 -37.10 20.11 -8.37
CA THR A 55 -38.38 19.84 -9.04
C THR A 55 -38.63 18.34 -9.24
N ASP A 56 -37.58 17.52 -9.21
CA ASP A 56 -37.65 16.06 -9.38
C ASP A 56 -36.50 15.37 -8.63
N ASN A 57 -36.77 15.01 -7.37
CA ASN A 57 -35.80 14.34 -6.50
C ASN A 57 -35.37 12.93 -6.98
N SER A 58 -35.86 12.44 -8.13
CA SER A 58 -35.35 11.22 -8.78
C SER A 58 -34.19 11.50 -9.76
N LYS A 59 -33.84 12.77 -10.00
CA LYS A 59 -32.82 13.18 -10.96
C LYS A 59 -31.70 14.02 -10.33
N PRO A 60 -30.44 13.82 -10.77
CA PRO A 60 -29.36 14.69 -10.35
C PRO A 60 -29.55 16.10 -10.96
N LYS A 61 -29.10 17.13 -10.24
CA LYS A 61 -29.09 18.48 -10.79
C LYS A 61 -28.05 18.58 -11.90
N ILE A 62 -28.49 18.97 -13.10
CA ILE A 62 -27.61 19.22 -14.24
C ILE A 62 -26.85 20.52 -13.98
N GLY A 63 -25.53 20.51 -14.21
CA GLY A 63 -24.70 21.70 -14.00
C GLY A 63 -23.23 21.39 -13.81
N SER A 64 -22.47 22.44 -13.51
CA SER A 64 -21.06 22.38 -13.14
C SER A 64 -20.93 22.75 -11.67
N PHE A 65 -20.30 21.86 -10.89
CA PHE A 65 -20.19 21.98 -9.44
C PHE A 65 -18.72 22.05 -9.05
N ASP A 66 -18.37 23.03 -8.21
CA ASP A 66 -17.05 23.07 -7.58
C ASP A 66 -17.00 22.00 -6.49
N VAL A 67 -16.07 21.06 -6.64
CA VAL A 67 -15.85 19.94 -5.70
C VAL A 67 -14.44 19.97 -5.14
N THR A 68 -13.76 21.12 -5.26
CA THR A 68 -12.37 21.30 -4.86
C THR A 68 -12.15 20.96 -3.39
N GLU A 69 -12.92 21.56 -2.49
CA GLU A 69 -12.74 21.38 -1.04
C GLU A 69 -12.86 19.91 -0.62
N SER A 70 -13.85 19.19 -1.16
CA SER A 70 -14.14 17.81 -0.79
C SER A 70 -13.04 16.83 -1.18
N LEU A 71 -12.40 17.02 -2.33
CA LEU A 71 -11.31 16.16 -2.80
C LEU A 71 -9.94 16.60 -2.27
N VAL A 72 -9.75 17.89 -1.97
CA VAL A 72 -8.56 18.37 -1.26
C VAL A 72 -8.48 17.73 0.13
N SER A 73 -9.59 17.63 0.86
CA SER A 73 -9.60 16.92 2.15
C SER A 73 -9.13 15.46 2.05
N VAL A 74 -9.55 14.73 1.00
CA VAL A 74 -9.08 13.35 0.75
C VAL A 74 -7.57 13.32 0.52
N ILE A 75 -7.04 14.25 -0.26
CA ILE A 75 -5.61 14.30 -0.57
C ILE A 75 -4.79 14.62 0.68
N GLU A 76 -5.25 15.54 1.53
CA GLU A 76 -4.58 15.84 2.79
C GLU A 76 -4.61 14.65 3.76
N GLU A 77 -5.71 13.88 3.80
CA GLU A 77 -5.76 12.63 4.57
C GLU A 77 -4.79 11.58 4.01
N MET A 78 -4.72 11.43 2.68
CA MET A 78 -3.75 10.55 2.03
C MET A 78 -2.31 10.98 2.30
N LYS A 79 -2.01 12.29 2.33
CA LYS A 79 -0.68 12.81 2.70
C LYS A 79 -0.32 12.46 4.13
N ALA A 80 -1.24 12.70 5.07
CA ALA A 80 -1.04 12.35 6.47
C ALA A 80 -0.78 10.85 6.62
N PHE A 81 -1.61 10.02 5.97
CA PHE A 81 -1.45 8.57 5.95
C PHE A 81 -0.09 8.13 5.41
N VAL A 82 0.35 8.69 4.28
CA VAL A 82 1.65 8.36 3.67
C VAL A 82 2.81 8.69 4.59
N LEU A 83 2.73 9.85 5.27
CA LEU A 83 3.75 10.27 6.23
C LEU A 83 3.77 9.39 7.48
N GLU A 84 2.60 9.08 8.04
CA GLU A 84 2.47 8.26 9.24
C GLU A 84 2.95 6.82 9.03
N ASN A 85 2.71 6.27 7.83
CA ASN A 85 3.00 4.86 7.52
C ASN A 85 4.29 4.65 6.73
N ASN A 86 5.09 5.70 6.48
CA ASN A 86 6.26 5.64 5.60
C ASN A 86 5.95 4.95 4.25
N ALA A 87 4.77 5.24 3.70
CA ALA A 87 4.29 4.58 2.49
C ALA A 87 5.15 5.00 1.28
N ILE A 88 5.62 4.00 0.54
CA ILE A 88 6.36 4.14 -0.71
C ILE A 88 5.58 3.46 -1.84
N GLY A 89 6.01 3.62 -3.10
CA GLY A 89 5.35 2.94 -4.23
C GLY A 89 3.86 3.26 -4.40
N ILE A 90 3.43 4.45 -3.98
CA ILE A 90 2.02 4.83 -3.88
C ILE A 90 1.34 4.81 -5.25
N LYS A 91 0.13 4.25 -5.31
CA LYS A 91 -0.70 4.10 -6.49
C LYS A 91 -2.18 4.17 -6.10
N ILE A 92 -2.99 4.92 -6.81
CA ILE A 92 -4.45 4.73 -6.80
C ILE A 92 -4.78 3.47 -7.60
N THR A 93 -5.25 2.44 -6.90
CA THR A 93 -5.63 1.14 -7.48
C THR A 93 -7.07 1.12 -7.95
N SER A 94 -7.94 1.89 -7.29
CA SER A 94 -9.32 2.08 -7.71
C SER A 94 -9.79 3.49 -7.36
N PHE A 95 -10.64 4.05 -8.22
CA PHE A 95 -11.35 5.29 -7.95
C PHE A 95 -12.81 5.08 -8.33
N GLN A 96 -13.69 5.35 -7.38
CA GLN A 96 -15.13 5.30 -7.52
C GLN A 96 -15.74 6.64 -7.14
N SER A 97 -16.72 7.04 -7.91
CA SER A 97 -17.43 8.31 -7.80
C SER A 97 -18.91 7.96 -8.09
N ALA A 98 -19.82 8.23 -7.15
CA ALA A 98 -21.19 7.72 -7.16
C ALA A 98 -22.21 8.68 -6.54
N PHE A 99 -23.45 8.75 -7.04
CA PHE A 99 -24.55 9.40 -6.32
C PHE A 99 -24.92 8.62 -5.05
N LYS A 100 -25.31 9.35 -4.00
CA LYS A 100 -25.82 8.76 -2.76
C LYS A 100 -27.28 8.34 -2.94
N LEU A 101 -27.50 7.03 -3.05
CA LEU A 101 -28.83 6.41 -3.07
C LEU A 101 -29.09 5.62 -1.80
N LEU A 102 -30.38 5.39 -1.51
CA LEU A 102 -30.83 4.54 -0.41
C LEU A 102 -30.52 3.04 -0.59
N ASN A 103 -30.15 2.54 -1.78
CA ASN A 103 -29.81 1.10 -1.92
C ASN A 103 -29.04 0.62 -3.15
N ILE A 104 -28.58 1.47 -4.08
CA ILE A 104 -27.75 1.03 -5.23
C ILE A 104 -26.74 2.14 -5.52
N ARG A 105 -25.43 1.88 -5.42
CA ARG A 105 -24.40 2.89 -5.75
C ARG A 105 -23.94 2.71 -7.20
N PRO A 106 -24.13 3.67 -8.11
CA PRO A 106 -23.55 3.57 -9.43
C PRO A 106 -22.08 3.99 -9.38
N ILE A 107 -21.22 3.27 -10.08
CA ILE A 107 -19.78 3.33 -9.87
C ILE A 107 -19.15 3.96 -11.11
N ILE A 108 -18.46 5.10 -11.01
CA ILE A 108 -17.33 5.34 -11.94
C ILE A 108 -16.32 4.23 -11.62
N TYR A 109 -16.29 3.12 -12.38
CA TYR A 109 -15.35 2.05 -12.08
C TYR A 109 -14.11 2.23 -12.93
N LEU A 110 -13.02 2.53 -12.25
CA LEU A 110 -11.70 2.59 -12.83
C LEU A 110 -10.90 1.39 -12.30
N ASP A 111 -11.23 0.20 -12.80
CA ASP A 111 -10.29 -0.92 -12.80
C ASP A 111 -9.45 -0.87 -14.06
N ASP A 112 -8.30 -1.50 -13.98
CA ASP A 112 -7.34 -1.70 -15.07
C ASP A 112 -6.31 -0.56 -15.23
N VAL A 113 -5.11 -0.86 -14.73
CA VAL A 113 -3.86 -0.09 -14.84
C VAL A 113 -3.50 0.27 -16.31
N LYS A 114 -4.20 -0.31 -17.30
CA LYS A 114 -4.04 -0.07 -18.74
C LYS A 114 -4.91 1.05 -19.31
N ASN A 115 -5.87 1.60 -18.55
CA ASN A 115 -6.65 2.74 -19.03
C ASN A 115 -5.82 4.02 -18.88
N LYS A 116 -5.52 4.71 -19.99
CA LYS A 116 -4.74 5.96 -20.02
C LYS A 116 -5.30 7.00 -19.04
N GLN A 117 -6.63 7.05 -18.87
CA GLN A 117 -7.26 7.96 -17.92
C GLN A 117 -6.88 7.67 -16.46
N ILE A 118 -6.68 6.40 -16.07
CA ILE A 118 -6.23 6.00 -14.72
C ILE A 118 -4.77 6.38 -14.49
N GLN A 119 -3.93 6.31 -15.52
CA GLN A 119 -2.53 6.71 -15.42
C GLN A 119 -2.41 8.22 -15.22
N ASP A 120 -3.22 9.01 -15.92
CA ASP A 120 -3.25 10.46 -15.77
C ASP A 120 -3.76 10.89 -14.38
N ILE A 121 -4.78 10.21 -13.81
CA ILE A 121 -5.21 10.40 -12.42
C ILE A 121 -4.10 10.04 -11.46
N ASN A 122 -3.50 8.86 -11.63
CA ASN A 122 -2.44 8.38 -10.75
C ASN A 122 -1.30 9.38 -10.71
N ALA A 123 -0.81 9.82 -11.87
CA ALA A 123 0.24 10.83 -11.96
C ALA A 123 -0.16 12.12 -11.24
N ALA A 124 -1.38 12.62 -11.46
CA ALA A 124 -1.86 13.85 -10.85
C ALA A 124 -2.01 13.75 -9.32
N PHE A 125 -2.68 12.71 -8.81
CA PHE A 125 -2.90 12.51 -7.38
C PHE A 125 -1.61 12.15 -6.64
N ILE A 126 -0.76 11.28 -7.21
CA ILE A 126 0.56 10.98 -6.63
C ILE A 126 1.38 12.26 -6.56
N PHE A 127 1.40 13.05 -7.63
CA PHE A 127 2.08 14.34 -7.60
C PHE A 127 1.51 15.26 -6.51
N ALA A 128 0.19 15.30 -6.32
CA ALA A 128 -0.45 16.07 -5.27
C ALA A 128 -0.06 15.60 -3.86
N ILE A 129 0.02 14.29 -3.64
CA ILE A 129 0.39 13.66 -2.36
C ILE A 129 1.89 13.89 -2.07
N SER A 130 2.75 13.71 -3.06
CA SER A 130 4.20 13.82 -2.89
C SER A 130 4.73 15.24 -2.80
N ASN A 131 3.91 16.26 -3.10
CA ASN A 131 4.34 17.67 -3.09
C ASN A 131 3.45 18.48 -2.15
N PRO A 132 3.96 18.97 -1.01
CA PRO A 132 3.16 19.68 -0.02
C PRO A 132 2.64 21.03 -0.52
N ASP A 133 3.32 21.65 -1.49
CA ASP A 133 3.07 23.03 -1.91
C ASP A 133 2.16 23.18 -3.15
N VAL A 134 1.52 22.10 -3.58
CA VAL A 134 0.64 22.09 -4.76
C VAL A 134 -0.80 22.43 -4.38
N LYS A 135 -1.47 23.16 -5.26
CA LYS A 135 -2.91 23.46 -5.15
C LYS A 135 -3.66 22.67 -6.22
N MET A 136 -4.83 22.16 -5.85
CA MET A 136 -5.72 21.47 -6.77
C MET A 136 -7.03 22.24 -6.89
N HIS A 137 -7.57 22.33 -8.10
CA HIS A 137 -8.88 22.87 -8.40
C HIS A 137 -9.68 21.86 -9.21
N LEU A 138 -10.90 21.54 -8.79
CA LEU A 138 -11.71 20.46 -9.36
C LEU A 138 -13.15 20.91 -9.61
N LYS A 139 -13.68 20.46 -10.75
CA LYS A 139 -15.07 20.68 -11.16
C LYS A 139 -15.70 19.39 -11.60
N LEU A 140 -16.92 19.14 -11.17
CA LEU A 140 -17.76 18.04 -11.62
C LEU A 140 -18.87 18.58 -12.50
N ASP A 141 -18.84 18.22 -13.78
CA ASP A 141 -19.93 18.50 -14.73
C ASP A 141 -20.87 17.29 -14.79
N ILE A 142 -22.17 17.55 -14.64
CA ILE A 142 -23.25 16.58 -14.83
C ILE A 142 -24.08 17.04 -16.01
N ILE A 143 -24.16 16.23 -17.06
CA ILE A 143 -24.83 16.52 -18.33
C ILE A 143 -25.89 15.45 -18.58
N ASP A 144 -27.10 15.85 -18.96
CA ASP A 144 -28.12 14.90 -19.44
C ASP A 144 -27.73 14.39 -20.83
N ALA A 145 -27.54 13.07 -20.94
CA ALA A 145 -27.17 12.39 -22.18
C ALA A 145 -28.39 11.79 -22.91
N GLY A 146 -29.61 11.98 -22.38
CA GLY A 146 -30.83 11.37 -22.87
C GLY A 146 -30.99 9.91 -22.45
N PHE A 147 -32.16 9.32 -22.72
CA PHE A 147 -32.47 7.91 -22.42
C PHE A 147 -32.19 7.47 -20.97
N HIS A 148 -32.48 8.35 -20.01
CA HIS A 148 -32.17 8.13 -18.58
C HIS A 148 -30.69 7.88 -18.29
N SER A 149 -29.79 8.38 -19.15
CA SER A 149 -28.35 8.36 -18.93
C SER A 149 -27.82 9.75 -18.65
N TYR A 150 -26.84 9.84 -17.76
CA TYR A 150 -26.15 11.10 -17.48
C TYR A 150 -24.66 10.92 -17.75
N PHE A 151 -24.08 11.92 -18.41
CA PHE A 151 -22.66 12.02 -18.59
C PHE A 151 -22.07 12.80 -17.43
N MET A 152 -21.13 12.19 -16.73
CA MET A 152 -20.40 12.83 -15.65
C MET A 152 -18.98 13.10 -16.09
N LYS A 153 -18.48 14.30 -15.79
CA LYS A 153 -17.12 14.69 -16.12
C LYS A 153 -16.43 15.40 -14.96
N LEU A 154 -15.41 14.78 -14.38
CA LEU A 154 -14.54 15.38 -13.38
C LEU A 154 -13.33 16.03 -14.09
N LYS A 155 -13.21 17.34 -13.97
CA LYS A 155 -12.08 18.12 -14.48
C LYS A 155 -11.27 18.63 -13.31
N GLY A 156 -9.95 18.47 -13.35
CA GLY A 156 -9.04 18.99 -12.34
C GLY A 156 -7.84 19.68 -12.94
N GLU A 157 -7.31 20.65 -12.22
CA GLU A 157 -6.05 21.32 -12.50
C GLU A 157 -5.21 21.31 -11.23
N ILE A 158 -3.95 20.88 -11.35
CA ILE A 158 -2.98 20.96 -10.26
C ILE A 158 -1.96 22.04 -10.62
N THR A 159 -1.76 22.99 -9.71
CA THR A 159 -0.75 24.04 -9.86
C THR A 159 0.31 23.93 -8.79
N ASP A 160 1.56 24.27 -9.11
CA ASP A 160 2.61 24.43 -8.12
C ASP A 160 2.41 25.69 -7.24
N SER A 161 3.32 25.94 -6.31
CA SER A 161 3.32 27.11 -5.43
C SER A 161 3.43 28.45 -6.15
N HIS A 162 3.88 28.45 -7.41
CA HIS A 162 3.99 29.63 -8.26
C HIS A 162 2.76 29.81 -9.17
N GLY A 163 1.76 28.93 -9.08
CA GLY A 163 0.56 28.95 -9.90
C GLY A 163 0.75 28.35 -11.30
N ASN A 164 1.88 27.70 -11.58
CA ASN A 164 2.09 27.03 -12.86
C ASN A 164 1.29 25.74 -12.89
N LEU A 165 0.54 25.53 -13.97
CA LEU A 165 -0.16 24.28 -14.22
C LEU A 165 0.86 23.13 -14.38
N THR A 166 0.75 22.13 -13.51
CA THR A 166 1.59 20.92 -13.52
C THR A 166 0.85 19.75 -14.16
N HIS A 167 -0.42 19.54 -13.79
CA HIS A 167 -1.22 18.42 -14.28
C HIS A 167 -2.66 18.84 -14.56
N LYS A 168 -3.29 18.11 -15.49
CA LYS A 168 -4.74 18.17 -15.74
C LYS A 168 -5.35 16.80 -15.49
N ILE A 169 -6.51 16.80 -14.86
CA ILE A 169 -7.36 15.63 -14.68
C ILE A 169 -8.57 15.83 -15.59
N ASP A 170 -8.85 14.86 -16.45
CA ASP A 170 -10.06 14.85 -17.28
C ASP A 170 -10.62 13.43 -17.27
N LEU A 171 -11.62 13.23 -16.41
CA LEU A 171 -12.34 11.97 -16.30
C LEU A 171 -13.74 12.16 -16.79
N SER A 172 -14.17 11.25 -17.63
CA SER A 172 -15.53 11.23 -18.12
C SER A 172 -16.05 9.81 -18.07
N THR A 173 -17.30 9.67 -17.66
CA THR A 173 -18.02 8.42 -17.78
C THR A 173 -19.47 8.67 -18.14
N TYR A 174 -20.10 7.64 -18.68
CA TYR A 174 -21.55 7.57 -18.79
C TYR A 174 -22.08 6.75 -17.63
N GLN A 175 -23.04 7.32 -16.91
CA GLN A 175 -23.76 6.62 -15.88
C GLN A 175 -25.17 6.36 -16.40
N ASP A 176 -25.42 5.09 -16.73
CA ASP A 176 -26.76 4.63 -17.03
C ASP A 176 -27.59 4.69 -15.74
N LEU A 177 -28.59 5.60 -15.72
CA LEU A 177 -29.51 5.75 -14.60
C LEU A 177 -30.87 5.08 -14.88
N GLN A 178 -30.95 4.08 -15.76
CA GLN A 178 -32.21 3.38 -16.05
C GLN A 178 -32.86 2.70 -14.83
N THR A 179 -32.09 2.33 -13.79
CA THR A 179 -32.60 1.75 -12.53
C THR A 179 -33.09 2.79 -11.50
N TYR A 180 -33.04 4.10 -11.80
CA TYR A 180 -33.24 5.20 -10.84
C TYR A 180 -34.67 5.74 -10.82
N SER A 181 -35.45 5.49 -11.87
CA SER A 181 -36.85 5.95 -11.95
C SER A 181 -37.76 5.45 -10.82
N ALA A 182 -37.31 4.45 -10.05
CA ALA A 182 -38.02 3.90 -8.89
C ALA A 182 -37.50 4.36 -7.51
N HIS A 183 -36.45 5.19 -7.43
CA HIS A 183 -35.78 5.52 -6.16
C HIS A 183 -35.53 7.04 -6.02
N GLN A 184 -35.65 7.56 -4.79
CA GLN A 184 -35.33 8.96 -4.48
C GLN A 184 -33.81 9.13 -4.27
N LEU A 185 -33.23 10.14 -4.91
CA LEU A 185 -31.88 10.62 -4.61
C LEU A 185 -31.94 11.42 -3.30
N LEU A 186 -31.04 11.12 -2.36
CA LEU A 186 -31.00 11.79 -1.05
C LEU A 186 -30.23 13.11 -1.07
N GLY A 187 -29.69 13.51 -2.22
CA GLY A 187 -28.67 14.55 -2.29
C GLY A 187 -27.32 14.03 -1.86
N GLY A 188 -26.30 14.52 -2.54
CA GLY A 188 -24.93 14.11 -2.29
C GLY A 188 -24.41 12.97 -3.15
N TYR A 189 -23.10 12.83 -3.03
CA TYR A 189 -22.23 12.08 -3.87
C TYR A 189 -21.10 11.52 -3.01
N SER A 190 -20.66 10.30 -3.28
CA SER A 190 -19.56 9.66 -2.57
C SER A 190 -18.42 9.37 -3.54
N ASN A 191 -17.21 9.77 -3.16
CA ASN A 191 -15.98 9.26 -3.73
C ASN A 191 -15.41 8.18 -2.82
N ILE A 192 -14.95 7.09 -3.42
CA ILE A 192 -14.19 6.03 -2.77
C ILE A 192 -12.89 5.92 -3.55
N ILE A 193 -11.77 6.17 -2.91
CA ILE A 193 -10.44 6.05 -3.52
C ILE A 193 -9.69 4.94 -2.77
N THR A 194 -9.30 3.90 -3.49
CA THR A 194 -8.42 2.87 -2.95
C THR A 194 -6.99 3.19 -3.32
N LEU A 195 -6.17 3.37 -2.30
CA LEU A 195 -4.72 3.54 -2.41
C LEU A 195 -4.08 2.17 -2.25
N GLY A 196 -3.30 1.72 -3.23
CA GLY A 196 -2.29 0.69 -3.04
C GLY A 196 -0.95 1.34 -2.74
N TYR A 197 -0.21 0.77 -1.80
CA TYR A 197 1.12 1.25 -1.45
C TYR A 197 2.00 0.09 -1.01
N GLU A 198 3.30 0.34 -1.03
CA GLU A 198 4.31 -0.49 -0.40
C GLU A 198 4.66 0.15 0.94
N SER A 199 4.59 -0.60 2.04
CA SER A 199 5.13 -0.16 3.32
C SER A 199 6.55 -0.69 3.48
N LEU A 200 7.46 0.15 3.98
CA LEU A 200 8.74 -0.36 4.47
C LEU A 200 8.46 -1.15 5.73
N VAL A 201 8.65 -2.46 5.65
CA VAL A 201 8.50 -3.29 6.83
C VAL A 201 9.75 -3.12 7.67
N THR A 202 9.56 -2.72 8.92
CA THR A 202 10.63 -2.56 9.90
C THR A 202 10.57 -3.64 10.99
N ASN A 203 9.45 -4.37 11.07
CA ASN A 203 9.20 -5.36 12.12
C ASN A 203 8.42 -6.58 11.58
N ILE A 204 8.77 -7.78 12.04
CA ILE A 204 8.17 -9.06 11.62
C ILE A 204 7.35 -9.78 12.71
N ASN A 205 7.04 -9.11 13.82
CA ASN A 205 6.34 -9.68 14.98
C ASN A 205 5.05 -10.40 14.58
N HIS A 206 5.07 -11.74 14.67
CA HIS A 206 3.94 -12.59 14.34
C HIS A 206 4.03 -13.91 15.11
N ILE A 207 2.89 -14.45 15.50
CA ILE A 207 2.80 -15.75 16.18
C ILE A 207 1.65 -16.53 15.55
N ASP A 208 1.97 -17.72 15.05
CA ASP A 208 0.94 -18.67 14.62
C ASP A 208 0.17 -19.19 15.84
N SER A 209 -1.10 -18.80 15.96
CA SER A 209 -1.99 -19.35 16.98
C SER A 209 -2.57 -20.71 16.58
N GLU A 210 -2.58 -21.03 15.29
CA GLU A 210 -3.06 -22.30 14.71
C GLU A 210 -2.06 -22.82 13.69
N TYR A 211 -2.10 -24.12 13.37
CA TYR A 211 -1.17 -24.74 12.42
C TYR A 211 -1.50 -24.39 10.96
N ASN A 212 -0.98 -23.24 10.52
CA ASN A 212 -1.20 -22.71 9.17
C ASN A 212 0.02 -22.83 8.24
N SER A 213 1.21 -23.08 8.79
CA SER A 213 2.44 -23.19 7.99
C SER A 213 2.39 -24.35 6.99
N GLY A 214 1.72 -25.45 7.34
CA GLY A 214 1.72 -26.69 6.55
C GLY A 214 3.08 -27.38 6.49
N ILE A 215 4.06 -26.95 7.29
CA ILE A 215 5.41 -27.52 7.33
C ILE A 215 5.44 -28.66 8.36
N GLU A 216 5.84 -29.85 7.91
CA GLU A 216 5.96 -31.04 8.74
C GLU A 216 7.41 -31.53 8.76
N ILE A 217 8.03 -31.62 9.94
CA ILE A 217 9.31 -32.30 10.10
C ILE A 217 9.06 -33.79 10.31
N LYS A 218 9.65 -34.60 9.42
CA LYS A 218 9.65 -36.06 9.54
C LYS A 218 10.66 -36.52 10.59
N ASN A 219 10.18 -37.25 11.59
CA ASN A 219 11.02 -38.08 12.43
C ASN A 219 10.91 -39.54 11.96
N TYR A 220 12.05 -40.21 11.81
CA TYR A 220 12.13 -41.60 11.33
C TYR A 220 12.38 -42.55 12.52
N GLY A 221 11.63 -42.35 13.62
CA GLY A 221 11.85 -43.08 14.88
C GLY A 221 12.98 -42.54 15.77
N PHE A 222 13.64 -41.45 15.36
CA PHE A 222 14.59 -40.69 16.19
C PHE A 222 14.18 -39.21 16.18
N TYR A 223 13.97 -38.65 17.37
CA TYR A 223 13.64 -37.24 17.53
C TYR A 223 14.83 -36.35 17.14
N TRP A 224 14.55 -35.17 16.60
CA TRP A 224 15.55 -34.19 16.26
C TRP A 224 15.99 -33.43 17.51
N TYR A 225 17.30 -33.20 17.65
CA TYR A 225 17.80 -32.21 18.58
C TYR A 225 17.45 -30.80 18.08
N ALA A 226 17.23 -29.85 18.98
CA ALA A 226 16.90 -28.48 18.61
C ALA A 226 17.93 -27.85 17.66
N HIS A 227 19.23 -28.08 17.85
CA HIS A 227 20.26 -27.57 16.91
C HIS A 227 20.14 -28.16 15.51
N GLN A 228 19.69 -29.41 15.36
CA GLN A 228 19.49 -30.04 14.05
C GLN A 228 18.29 -29.42 13.35
N VAL A 229 17.22 -29.11 14.09
CA VAL A 229 16.06 -28.37 13.56
C VAL A 229 16.50 -26.99 13.08
N LYS A 230 17.23 -26.22 13.91
CA LYS A 230 17.78 -24.90 13.51
C LYS A 230 18.61 -25.01 12.24
N THR A 231 19.47 -26.02 12.17
CA THR A 231 20.34 -26.25 11.00
C THR A 231 19.52 -26.54 9.75
N ALA A 232 18.51 -27.40 9.83
CA ALA A 232 17.65 -27.75 8.70
C ALA A 232 16.91 -26.53 8.11
N PHE A 233 16.44 -25.63 8.98
CA PHE A 233 15.76 -24.39 8.59
C PHE A 233 16.72 -23.23 8.24
N SER A 234 18.05 -23.44 8.34
CA SER A 234 19.06 -22.43 7.96
C SER A 234 19.85 -22.83 6.71
N PHE A 235 19.60 -24.00 6.14
CA PHE A 235 20.41 -24.60 5.08
C PHE A 235 19.88 -24.23 3.68
N LYS A 236 20.56 -23.29 2.99
CA LYS A 236 20.16 -22.74 1.68
C LYS A 236 20.77 -23.50 0.48
N LEU A 237 20.60 -24.83 0.40
CA LEU A 237 21.38 -25.65 -0.55
C LEU A 237 20.60 -26.29 -1.69
N ASP A 238 19.27 -26.31 -1.63
CA ASP A 238 18.46 -26.96 -2.64
C ASP A 238 18.33 -26.07 -3.89
N LYS A 239 18.95 -26.52 -5.00
CA LYS A 239 19.04 -25.79 -6.28
C LYS A 239 17.69 -25.56 -6.96
N ASP A 240 16.66 -26.27 -6.54
CA ASP A 240 15.28 -26.15 -7.02
C ASP A 240 14.40 -25.27 -6.12
N GLY A 241 14.97 -24.71 -5.03
CA GLY A 241 14.23 -23.89 -4.07
C GLY A 241 13.25 -24.68 -3.20
N SER A 242 13.47 -25.99 -3.03
CA SER A 242 12.68 -26.84 -2.13
C SER A 242 13.37 -27.01 -0.77
N GLY A 243 12.65 -27.45 0.27
CA GLY A 243 13.22 -27.73 1.60
C GLY A 243 12.83 -26.71 2.69
N TYR A 244 13.15 -27.05 3.95
CA TYR A 244 12.60 -26.35 5.13
C TYR A 244 12.90 -24.84 5.16
N TYR A 245 14.10 -24.43 4.74
CA TYR A 245 14.45 -23.00 4.62
C TYR A 245 13.50 -22.27 3.67
N TYR A 246 13.33 -22.79 2.45
CA TYR A 246 12.52 -22.13 1.41
C TYR A 246 11.03 -22.22 1.70
N ASP A 247 10.55 -23.31 2.30
CA ASP A 247 9.16 -23.44 2.75
C ASP A 247 8.84 -22.42 3.85
N ALA A 248 9.74 -22.25 4.82
CA ALA A 248 9.60 -21.24 5.87
C ALA A 248 9.61 -19.81 5.31
N LEU A 249 10.54 -19.52 4.39
CA LEU A 249 10.63 -18.22 3.74
C LEU A 249 9.36 -17.91 2.95
N LYS A 250 8.86 -18.86 2.16
CA LYS A 250 7.63 -18.72 1.38
C LYS A 250 6.42 -18.49 2.29
N TYR A 251 6.34 -19.20 3.41
CA TYR A 251 5.25 -19.02 4.37
C TYR A 251 5.31 -17.66 5.06
N LEU A 252 6.49 -17.21 5.51
CA LEU A 252 6.71 -15.89 6.09
C LEU A 252 6.32 -14.79 5.11
N ASN A 253 6.83 -14.86 3.87
CA ASN A 253 6.55 -13.90 2.81
C ASN A 253 5.06 -13.85 2.47
N LYS A 254 4.39 -15.01 2.42
CA LYS A 254 2.94 -15.05 2.20
C LYS A 254 2.16 -14.42 3.35
N THR A 255 2.57 -14.68 4.59
CA THR A 255 1.83 -14.27 5.80
C THR A 255 1.98 -12.77 6.05
N LEU A 256 3.21 -12.25 5.93
CA LEU A 256 3.53 -10.84 6.14
C LEU A 256 3.50 -10.03 4.84
N LYS A 257 3.16 -10.64 3.70
CA LYS A 257 3.22 -10.06 2.35
C LYS A 257 4.59 -9.45 2.02
N LEU A 258 5.67 -10.05 2.51
CA LEU A 258 7.04 -9.59 2.33
C LEU A 258 7.69 -10.18 1.09
N GLU A 259 8.62 -9.43 0.50
CA GLU A 259 9.62 -9.96 -0.42
C GLU A 259 10.97 -10.05 0.31
N ASN A 260 11.13 -11.09 1.14
CA ASN A 260 12.38 -11.39 1.84
C ASN A 260 13.11 -12.60 1.20
N ASP A 261 14.44 -12.58 1.20
CA ASP A 261 15.33 -13.65 0.77
C ASP A 261 16.28 -14.19 1.88
N ASP A 262 16.30 -13.56 3.06
CA ASP A 262 17.19 -13.89 4.17
C ASP A 262 16.46 -14.04 5.51
N LEU A 263 16.39 -15.29 5.98
CA LEU A 263 15.94 -15.63 7.33
C LEU A 263 17.02 -16.39 8.08
N TYR A 264 16.99 -16.30 9.40
CA TYR A 264 17.74 -17.20 10.27
C TYR A 264 16.85 -17.68 11.41
N VAL A 265 17.14 -18.89 11.89
CA VAL A 265 16.45 -19.44 13.07
C VAL A 265 17.19 -19.00 14.30
N GLU A 266 16.53 -18.22 15.15
CA GLU A 266 17.10 -17.84 16.44
C GLU A 266 16.99 -19.01 17.43
N LYS A 267 15.78 -19.55 17.56
CA LYS A 267 15.47 -20.56 18.58
C LYS A 267 14.29 -21.44 18.21
N ILE A 268 14.15 -22.53 18.95
CA ILE A 268 13.01 -23.44 18.90
C ILE A 268 12.30 -23.33 20.24
N GLN A 269 10.97 -23.21 20.26
CA GLN A 269 10.17 -23.15 21.49
C GLN A 269 9.14 -24.27 21.53
N ALA A 270 8.78 -24.73 22.72
CA ALA A 270 7.65 -25.62 22.89
C ALA A 270 6.35 -24.92 22.47
N ALA A 271 5.43 -25.65 21.84
CA ALA A 271 4.06 -25.18 21.66
C ALA A 271 3.19 -25.70 22.81
N ILE A 272 2.54 -24.78 23.53
CA ILE A 272 1.62 -25.10 24.62
C ILE A 272 0.21 -25.04 24.06
N HIS A 273 -0.52 -26.14 24.18
CA HIS A 273 -1.91 -26.19 23.77
C HIS A 273 -2.77 -25.37 24.75
N THR A 274 -3.61 -24.48 24.22
CA THR A 274 -4.57 -23.73 25.05
C THR A 274 -5.89 -24.49 25.13
N ASP A 275 -6.50 -24.54 26.31
CA ASP A 275 -7.68 -25.40 26.55
C ASP A 275 -8.88 -24.98 25.68
N GLY A 276 -9.43 -25.94 24.94
CA GLY A 276 -10.72 -25.84 24.25
C GLY A 276 -10.71 -25.61 22.73
N LYS A 277 -9.55 -25.41 22.10
CA LYS A 277 -9.39 -25.25 20.63
C LYS A 277 -8.06 -25.84 20.14
N VAL A 278 -7.90 -26.01 18.81
CA VAL A 278 -6.63 -26.41 18.16
C VAL A 278 -5.67 -25.21 18.09
N THR A 279 -5.52 -24.51 19.20
CA THR A 279 -4.73 -23.29 19.32
C THR A 279 -3.52 -23.49 20.22
N PHE A 280 -2.44 -22.79 19.89
CA PHE A 280 -1.14 -22.93 20.54
C PHE A 280 -0.61 -21.57 20.98
N GLU A 281 0.16 -21.58 22.07
CA GLU A 281 0.95 -20.45 22.54
C GLU A 281 2.43 -20.84 22.70
N PRO A 282 3.38 -19.91 22.49
CA PRO A 282 4.79 -20.18 22.70
C PRO A 282 5.09 -20.46 24.18
N GLY A 283 5.74 -21.60 24.43
CA GLY A 283 6.26 -21.98 25.73
C GLY A 283 7.77 -21.78 25.85
N ASP A 284 8.39 -22.61 26.69
CA ASP A 284 9.82 -22.54 26.98
C ASP A 284 10.69 -22.84 25.74
N ASP A 285 11.87 -22.20 25.70
CA ASP A 285 12.88 -22.43 24.68
C ASP A 285 13.50 -23.84 24.84
N TYR A 286 13.68 -24.55 23.73
CA TYR A 286 14.51 -25.76 23.73
C TYR A 286 15.99 -25.39 23.70
N GLU A 287 16.76 -25.95 24.64
CA GLU A 287 18.21 -25.94 24.56
C GLU A 287 18.70 -26.78 23.37
N ASP A 288 19.83 -26.41 22.77
CA ASP A 288 20.35 -27.00 21.53
C ASP A 288 20.54 -28.52 21.59
N MET A 289 20.86 -29.05 22.77
CA MET A 289 21.10 -30.48 23.02
C MET A 289 19.85 -31.22 23.52
N HIS A 290 18.71 -30.55 23.62
CA HIS A 290 17.44 -31.18 23.97
C HIS A 290 16.70 -31.67 22.72
N LEU A 291 16.02 -32.81 22.88
CA LEU A 291 15.17 -33.40 21.86
C LEU A 291 13.84 -32.62 21.77
N VAL A 292 13.40 -32.35 20.55
CA VAL A 292 12.08 -31.75 20.29
C VAL A 292 11.04 -32.86 20.27
N LEU A 293 10.39 -33.08 21.42
CA LEU A 293 9.49 -34.23 21.64
C LEU A 293 8.01 -33.92 21.38
N LYS A 294 7.62 -32.65 21.35
CA LYS A 294 6.22 -32.24 21.17
C LYS A 294 5.79 -32.42 19.72
N ASP A 295 4.52 -32.79 19.52
CA ASP A 295 3.88 -32.92 18.20
C ASP A 295 3.86 -31.58 17.44
N TYR A 296 3.80 -30.47 18.18
CA TYR A 296 3.90 -29.12 17.65
C TYR A 296 4.95 -28.33 18.42
N PHE A 297 5.67 -27.47 17.71
CA PHE A 297 6.67 -26.57 18.29
C PHE A 297 6.84 -25.34 17.41
N TYR A 298 7.38 -24.26 17.97
CA TYR A 298 7.65 -23.03 17.23
C TYR A 298 9.08 -23.01 16.73
N VAL A 299 9.25 -22.70 15.45
CA VAL A 299 10.52 -22.23 14.89
C VAL A 299 10.47 -20.70 14.93
N VAL A 300 11.35 -20.08 15.72
CA VAL A 300 11.42 -18.62 15.84
C VAL A 300 12.39 -18.10 14.79
N LEU A 301 11.83 -17.44 13.78
CA LEU A 301 12.54 -16.89 12.65
C LEU A 301 12.80 -15.40 12.89
N LYS A 302 14.00 -14.97 12.49
CA LYS A 302 14.38 -13.57 12.39
C LYS A 302 14.83 -13.26 10.97
N VAL A 303 14.69 -11.99 10.59
CA VAL A 303 15.06 -11.47 9.28
C VAL A 303 16.19 -10.47 9.47
N TYR A 304 17.23 -10.59 8.66
CA TYR A 304 18.38 -9.69 8.78
C TYR A 304 17.97 -8.26 8.42
N GLY A 305 18.20 -7.32 9.34
CA GLY A 305 17.85 -5.91 9.16
C GLY A 305 16.42 -5.53 9.54
N LEU A 306 15.61 -6.47 10.05
CA LEU A 306 14.28 -6.20 10.61
C LEU A 306 14.25 -6.51 12.10
N ASP A 307 13.44 -5.76 12.85
CA ASP A 307 13.19 -6.01 14.26
C ASP A 307 12.09 -7.08 14.46
N GLY A 308 12.06 -7.71 15.64
CA GLY A 308 11.00 -8.63 16.03
C GLY A 308 11.24 -10.10 15.66
N GLU A 309 10.20 -10.91 15.85
CA GLU A 309 10.25 -12.37 15.71
C GLU A 309 9.01 -12.90 14.98
N PHE A 310 9.22 -13.79 14.02
CA PHE A 310 8.15 -14.57 13.40
C PHE A 310 8.14 -15.98 14.00
N LYS A 311 7.14 -16.29 14.82
CA LYS A 311 7.01 -17.61 15.49
C LYS A 311 6.12 -18.51 14.66
N MET A 312 6.77 -19.32 13.83
CA MET A 312 6.12 -20.26 12.93
C MET A 312 5.81 -21.57 13.64
N LEU A 313 4.55 -22.01 13.61
CA LEU A 313 4.16 -23.29 14.19
C LEU A 313 4.46 -24.43 13.22
N VAL A 314 5.28 -25.39 13.64
CA VAL A 314 5.68 -26.55 12.85
C VAL A 314 5.21 -27.83 13.52
N LYS A 315 4.85 -28.82 12.71
CA LYS A 315 4.39 -30.12 13.18
C LYS A 315 5.50 -31.16 13.07
N ASN A 316 5.71 -31.92 14.14
CA ASN A 316 6.57 -33.09 14.18
C ASN A 316 5.74 -34.32 13.84
N ILE A 317 6.05 -35.02 12.75
CA ILE A 317 5.34 -36.24 12.35
C ILE A 317 6.22 -37.47 12.53
N ILE A 318 5.68 -38.50 13.18
CA ILE A 318 6.28 -39.83 13.27
C ILE A 318 5.83 -40.62 12.04
N LEU A 319 6.80 -41.08 11.24
CA LEU A 319 6.56 -41.95 10.08
C LEU A 319 6.75 -43.43 10.39
#